data_AF-A0A0B8PLB9-F1
#
_entry.id   AF-A0A0B8PLB9-F1
#
_cell.length_a   1.000
_cell.length_b   1.000
_cell.length_c   1.000
_cell.angle_alpha   90.00
_cell.angle_beta   90.00
_cell.angle_gamma   90.00
#
_symmetry.space_group_name_H-M   'P 1'
#
loop_
_entity.id
_entity.type
_entity.pdbx_description
1 polymer ?
#
loop_
_entity_poly.entity_id
_entity_poly.type
_entity_poly.pdbx_seq_one_letter_code
_entity_poly.pdbx_strand_id
1 'polypeptide(L)'
;MAHPSIIKTSENPMQTIEVEVFDEYGEKLIKQIACERPLTVMLNWKEVVTLMTLGSRPESLVLGYLKNQGFISDPDAIESLIIDWETSSAAVITKENVDHIEGALKKKTVTSGCGQGTMYGNVMKQLENYQVPQVPLKQSEIYATLEALTHYNDTYKKAGAVHGCAVCKGDEVLSFVEDVADTMRWTR
;
A
#
# COMPACT_ATOMS: atom_id res chain seq x y z
N MET A 1 15.42 -8.62 -16.44
CA MET A 1 14.67 -7.69 -15.58
C MET A 1 15.70 -6.95 -14.77
N ALA A 2 15.78 -5.64 -14.95
CA ALA A 2 16.61 -4.80 -14.10
C ALA A 2 15.86 -4.69 -12.76
N HIS A 3 16.51 -5.07 -11.66
CA HIS A 3 15.95 -4.80 -10.34
C HIS A 3 16.33 -3.37 -9.96
N PRO A 4 15.36 -2.49 -9.65
CA PRO A 4 15.68 -1.15 -9.22
C PRO A 4 16.51 -1.22 -7.94
N SER A 5 17.47 -0.30 -7.79
CA SER A 5 18.25 -0.20 -6.56
C SER A 5 17.36 0.32 -5.43
N ILE A 6 17.07 -0.54 -4.44
CA ILE A 6 16.29 -0.16 -3.26
C ILE A 6 17.27 0.27 -2.17
N ILE A 7 17.16 1.52 -1.74
CA ILE A 7 18.00 2.14 -0.72
C ILE A 7 17.11 2.48 0.47
N LYS A 8 17.42 1.94 1.64
CA LYS A 8 16.77 2.30 2.90
C LYS A 8 17.79 2.96 3.81
N THR A 9 17.45 4.14 4.33
CA THR A 9 18.31 4.84 5.30
C THR A 9 18.21 4.24 6.70
N SER A 10 17.12 3.52 6.99
CA SER A 10 16.83 2.86 8.27
C SER A 10 15.95 1.62 8.10
N GLU A 11 15.80 0.84 9.16
CA GLU A 11 14.88 -0.30 9.18
C GLU A 11 13.41 0.17 9.10
N ASN A 12 12.54 -0.73 8.63
CA ASN A 12 11.10 -0.46 8.62
C ASN A 12 10.59 -0.29 10.06
N PRO A 13 9.67 0.66 10.32
CA PRO A 13 9.18 0.91 11.66
C PRO A 13 8.30 -0.25 12.17
N MET A 14 8.21 -0.38 13.49
CA MET A 14 7.27 -1.33 14.10
C MET A 14 5.83 -0.94 13.77
N GLN A 15 5.03 -1.95 13.40
CA GLN A 15 3.64 -1.76 12.98
C GLN A 15 2.70 -1.53 14.17
N THR A 16 3.10 -1.96 15.37
CA THR A 16 2.31 -1.76 16.59
C THR A 16 3.19 -1.26 17.74
N ILE A 17 2.57 -0.59 18.72
CA ILE A 17 3.18 -0.23 20.00
C ILE A 17 2.27 -0.64 21.15
N GLU A 18 2.87 -0.87 22.31
CA GLU A 18 2.14 -1.06 23.56
C GLU A 18 1.75 0.28 24.15
N VAL A 19 0.48 0.39 24.52
CA VAL A 19 -0.07 1.52 25.25
C VAL A 19 -0.83 1.05 26.47
N GLU A 20 -0.78 1.90 27.48
CA GLU A 20 -1.57 1.77 28.68
C GLU A 20 -2.95 2.37 28.46
N VAL A 21 -3.99 1.58 28.74
CA VAL A 21 -5.39 2.00 28.63
C VAL A 21 -6.13 1.64 29.91
N PHE A 22 -7.29 2.26 30.12
CA PHE A 22 -8.17 1.96 31.24
C PHE A 22 -9.49 1.41 30.72
N ASP A 23 -10.03 0.39 31.39
CA ASP A 23 -11.35 -0.16 31.06
C ASP A 23 -12.49 0.68 31.70
N GLU A 24 -13.73 0.23 31.51
CA GLU A 24 -14.92 0.89 32.04
C GLU A 24 -15.00 0.92 33.58
N TYR A 25 -14.21 0.10 34.27
CA TYR A 25 -14.12 0.03 35.73
C TYR A 25 -12.92 0.83 36.27
N GLY A 26 -12.09 1.39 35.39
CA GLY A 26 -10.88 2.13 35.75
C GLY A 26 -9.67 1.24 36.03
N GLU A 27 -9.73 -0.05 35.66
CA GLU A 27 -8.60 -0.96 35.77
C GLU A 27 -7.61 -0.74 34.62
N LYS A 28 -6.32 -0.81 34.95
CA LYS A 28 -5.23 -0.56 34.01
C LYS A 28 -4.94 -1.80 33.16
N LEU A 29 -4.90 -1.62 31.85
CA LEU A 29 -4.63 -2.66 30.86
C LEU A 29 -3.50 -2.24 29.92
N ILE A 30 -2.78 -3.22 29.39
CA ILE A 30 -1.83 -3.02 28.29
C ILE A 30 -2.48 -3.53 27.00
N LYS A 31 -2.50 -2.70 25.96
CA LYS A 31 -3.00 -3.04 24.63
C LYS A 31 -1.99 -2.68 23.57
N GLN A 32 -1.97 -3.46 22.49
CA GLN A 32 -1.23 -3.12 21.28
C GLN A 32 -2.13 -2.26 20.39
N ILE A 33 -1.60 -1.18 19.84
CA ILE A 33 -2.30 -0.33 18.87
C ILE A 33 -1.48 -0.23 17.58
N ALA A 34 -2.17 -0.12 16.44
CA ALA A 34 -1.53 0.03 15.15
C ALA A 34 -0.93 1.43 15.01
N CYS A 35 0.30 1.51 14.48
CA CYS A 35 1.03 2.76 14.32
C CYS A 35 1.03 3.20 12.87
N GLU A 36 0.08 4.06 12.56
CA GLU A 36 -0.02 4.72 11.26
C GLU A 36 1.01 5.87 11.17
N ARG A 37 1.73 5.95 10.06
CA ARG A 37 2.76 6.97 9.81
C ARG A 37 2.62 7.54 8.40
N PRO A 38 2.89 8.83 8.19
CA PRO A 38 2.93 9.40 6.86
C PRO A 38 4.15 8.89 6.09
N LEU A 39 4.00 8.71 4.79
CA LEU A 39 5.08 8.44 3.84
C LEU A 39 4.83 9.26 2.58
N THR A 40 5.64 10.30 2.38
CA THR A 40 5.55 11.21 1.23
C THR A 40 6.24 10.59 0.02
N VAL A 41 5.46 10.25 -0.99
CA VAL A 41 5.92 9.68 -2.26
C VAL A 41 6.34 10.79 -3.21
N MET A 42 7.56 10.68 -3.71
CA MET A 42 8.13 11.56 -4.73
C MET A 42 8.51 10.75 -5.97
N LEU A 43 8.33 11.35 -7.14
CA LEU A 43 8.78 10.79 -8.41
C LEU A 43 9.66 11.82 -9.12
N ASN A 44 10.93 11.46 -9.38
CA ASN A 44 11.96 12.37 -9.88
C ASN A 44 12.01 13.69 -9.08
N TRP A 45 12.03 13.57 -7.75
CA TRP A 45 12.08 14.69 -6.78
C TRP A 45 10.86 15.62 -6.76
N LYS A 46 9.77 15.25 -7.43
CA LYS A 46 8.49 15.97 -7.35
C LYS A 46 7.57 15.21 -6.40
N GLU A 47 7.03 15.90 -5.40
CA GLU A 47 6.03 15.32 -4.49
C GLU A 47 4.75 14.95 -5.25
N VAL A 48 4.26 13.73 -5.02
CA VAL A 48 3.07 13.18 -5.68
C VAL A 48 1.91 13.08 -4.68
N VAL A 49 2.16 12.48 -3.53
CA VAL A 49 1.15 12.24 -2.48
C VAL A 49 1.84 11.93 -1.16
N THR A 50 1.15 12.16 -0.04
CA THR A 50 1.51 11.56 1.25
C THR A 50 0.49 10.49 1.58
N LEU A 51 0.98 9.27 1.78
CA LEU A 51 0.19 8.09 2.12
C LEU A 51 0.34 7.79 3.61
N MET A 52 -0.69 7.23 4.23
CA MET A 52 -0.60 6.76 5.61
C MET A 52 -0.40 5.25 5.63
N THR A 53 0.64 4.76 6.32
CA THR A 53 1.03 3.34 6.29
C THR A 53 1.57 2.85 7.64
N LEU A 54 1.46 1.55 7.89
CA LEU A 54 2.17 0.86 8.97
C LEU A 54 3.67 0.70 8.69
N GLY A 55 4.09 0.83 7.43
CA GLY A 55 5.49 0.72 7.00
C GLY A 55 6.01 -0.71 6.87
N SER A 56 5.13 -1.71 6.73
CA SER A 56 5.53 -3.13 6.59
C SER A 56 6.26 -3.41 5.27
N ARG A 57 5.72 -2.92 4.14
CA ARG A 57 6.27 -3.09 2.77
C ARG A 57 6.23 -1.77 1.99
N PRO A 58 6.98 -0.74 2.43
CA PRO A 58 6.92 0.60 1.85
C PRO A 58 7.36 0.62 0.37
N GLU A 59 8.23 -0.30 -0.06
CA GLU A 59 8.63 -0.39 -1.46
C GLU A 59 7.48 -0.80 -2.38
N SER A 60 6.78 -1.86 -1.99
CA SER A 60 5.63 -2.35 -2.75
C SER A 60 4.53 -1.28 -2.76
N LEU A 61 4.27 -0.64 -1.61
CA LEU A 61 3.31 0.48 -1.50
C LEU A 61 3.60 1.59 -2.51
N VAL A 62 4.84 2.10 -2.51
CA VAL A 62 5.23 3.25 -3.32
C VAL A 62 5.16 2.92 -4.82
N LEU A 63 5.75 1.79 -5.22
CA LEU A 63 5.80 1.39 -6.62
C LEU A 63 4.41 1.03 -7.16
N GLY A 64 3.62 0.28 -6.40
CA GLY A 64 2.25 -0.08 -6.79
C GLY A 64 1.34 1.14 -6.83
N TYR A 65 1.54 2.14 -5.95
CA TYR A 65 0.81 3.41 -6.02
C TYR A 65 1.10 4.14 -7.33
N LEU A 66 2.37 4.40 -7.63
CA LEU A 66 2.76 5.11 -8.85
C LEU A 66 2.30 4.37 -10.12
N LYS A 67 2.40 3.04 -10.13
CA LYS A 67 1.99 2.21 -11.27
C LYS A 67 0.48 2.28 -11.51
N ASN A 68 -0.32 2.13 -10.47
CA ASN A 68 -1.78 2.07 -10.58
C ASN A 68 -2.39 3.48 -10.78
N GLN A 69 -1.71 4.56 -10.35
CA GLN A 69 -2.03 5.92 -10.77
C GLN A 69 -1.59 6.25 -12.21
N GLY A 70 -0.83 5.34 -12.86
CA GLY A 70 -0.36 5.52 -14.23
C GLY A 70 0.81 6.49 -14.38
N PHE A 71 1.53 6.80 -13.30
CA PHE A 71 2.70 7.68 -13.32
C PHE A 71 3.98 6.99 -13.79
N ILE A 72 4.04 5.66 -13.63
CA ILE A 72 5.10 4.81 -14.17
C ILE A 72 4.47 3.65 -14.93
N SER A 73 5.07 3.27 -16.04
CA SER A 73 4.56 2.21 -16.90
C SER A 73 5.52 1.04 -17.01
N ASP A 74 6.82 1.29 -17.00
CA ASP A 74 7.86 0.30 -17.20
C ASP A 74 8.69 0.09 -15.92
N PRO A 75 8.58 -1.07 -15.26
CA PRO A 75 9.40 -1.38 -14.09
C PRO A 75 10.91 -1.36 -14.39
N ASP A 76 11.34 -1.68 -15.61
CA ASP A 76 12.76 -1.71 -15.99
C ASP A 76 13.34 -0.28 -16.17
N ALA A 77 12.49 0.75 -16.28
CA ALA A 77 12.91 2.14 -16.37
C ALA A 77 13.21 2.77 -15.00
N ILE A 78 12.85 2.09 -13.90
CA ILE A 78 13.09 2.54 -12.53
C ILE A 78 14.57 2.32 -12.18
N GLU A 79 15.28 3.41 -11.88
CA GLU A 79 16.69 3.37 -11.52
C GLU A 79 16.87 3.05 -10.04
N SER A 80 16.10 3.73 -9.18
CA SER A 80 16.19 3.56 -7.74
C SER A 80 14.91 3.95 -7.01
N LEU A 81 14.78 3.39 -5.81
CA LEU A 81 13.81 3.77 -4.80
C LEU A 81 14.56 4.03 -3.51
N ILE A 82 14.44 5.23 -2.96
CA ILE A 82 15.04 5.63 -1.69
C ILE A 82 13.91 5.79 -0.68
N ILE A 83 14.00 5.11 0.46
CA ILE A 83 13.06 5.23 1.56
C ILE A 83 13.80 5.75 2.78
N ASP A 84 13.30 6.85 3.31
CA ASP A 84 13.83 7.49 4.49
C ASP A 84 12.74 7.77 5.52
N TRP A 85 12.74 7.00 6.60
CA TRP A 85 11.78 7.13 7.69
C TRP A 85 12.07 8.34 8.60
N GLU A 86 13.29 8.88 8.61
CA GLU A 86 13.60 10.08 9.39
C GLU A 86 12.86 11.30 8.80
N THR A 87 12.84 11.40 7.48
CA THR A 87 12.10 12.43 6.73
C THR A 87 10.70 11.99 6.31
N SER A 88 10.29 10.75 6.64
CA SER A 88 9.02 10.15 6.22
C SER A 88 8.78 10.26 4.71
N SER A 89 9.80 9.94 3.91
CA SER A 89 9.84 10.20 2.48
C SER A 89 10.25 8.96 1.67
N ALA A 90 9.70 8.83 0.47
CA ALA A 90 10.04 7.79 -0.49
C ALA A 90 10.23 8.39 -1.87
N ALA A 91 11.47 8.42 -2.37
CA ALA A 91 11.82 8.97 -3.68
C ALA A 91 12.03 7.86 -4.72
N VAL A 92 11.27 7.88 -5.80
CA VAL A 92 11.47 7.01 -6.97
C VAL A 92 12.15 7.80 -8.07
N ILE A 93 13.25 7.25 -8.60
CA ILE A 93 13.98 7.80 -9.74
C ILE A 93 13.74 6.89 -10.95
N THR A 94 13.27 7.47 -12.05
CA THR A 94 12.97 6.74 -13.30
C THR A 94 13.45 7.52 -14.52
N LYS A 95 13.79 6.78 -15.58
CA LYS A 95 14.12 7.32 -16.90
C LYS A 95 12.90 7.68 -17.75
N GLU A 96 11.69 7.28 -17.32
CA GLU A 96 10.47 7.62 -18.04
C GLU A 96 10.24 9.14 -18.08
N ASN A 97 9.60 9.63 -19.15
CA ASN A 97 9.18 11.04 -19.20
C ASN A 97 8.00 11.26 -18.24
N VAL A 98 8.22 12.10 -17.23
CA VAL A 98 7.26 12.42 -16.16
C VAL A 98 6.67 13.84 -16.28
N ASP A 99 6.78 14.50 -17.44
CA ASP A 99 6.31 15.88 -17.62
C ASP A 99 4.80 16.01 -17.47
N HIS A 100 4.07 14.93 -17.73
CA HIS A 100 2.62 14.86 -17.59
C HIS A 100 2.13 14.89 -16.13
N ILE A 101 3.01 14.63 -15.15
CA ILE A 101 2.65 14.53 -13.73
C ILE A 101 2.13 15.85 -13.18
N GLU A 102 2.77 16.97 -13.48
CA GLU A 102 2.35 18.29 -12.95
C GLU A 102 0.92 18.65 -13.38
N GLY A 103 0.54 18.28 -14.61
CA GLY A 103 -0.83 18.46 -15.10
C GLY A 103 -1.82 17.50 -14.43
N ALA A 104 -1.41 16.26 -14.14
CA ALA A 104 -2.23 15.26 -13.46
C ALA A 104 -2.46 15.59 -11.98
N LEU A 105 -1.44 16.07 -11.27
CA LEU A 105 -1.52 16.48 -9.86
C LEU A 105 -2.50 17.64 -9.65
N LYS A 106 -2.62 18.55 -10.63
CA LYS A 106 -3.62 19.63 -10.62
C LYS A 106 -5.06 19.13 -10.75
N LYS A 107 -5.27 17.94 -11.35
CA LYS A 107 -6.58 17.31 -11.54
C LYS A 107 -6.83 16.25 -10.47
N LYS A 108 -6.81 16.69 -9.22
CA LYS A 108 -7.03 15.84 -8.04
C LYS A 108 -8.52 15.55 -7.88
N THR A 109 -8.92 14.28 -7.95
CA THR A 109 -10.28 13.86 -7.58
C THR A 109 -10.23 13.21 -6.20
N VAL A 110 -10.89 13.84 -5.22
CA VAL A 110 -11.05 13.30 -3.87
C VAL A 110 -12.29 12.42 -3.87
N THR A 111 -12.11 11.13 -3.61
CA THR A 111 -13.23 10.18 -3.55
C THR A 111 -13.89 10.19 -2.17
N SER A 112 -15.20 9.93 -2.11
CA SER A 112 -15.94 9.82 -0.85
C SER A 112 -15.85 8.37 -0.31
N GLY A 113 -15.21 8.20 0.85
CA GLY A 113 -15.04 6.91 1.54
C GLY A 113 -14.18 7.03 2.80
N CYS A 114 -14.14 5.98 3.64
CA CYS A 114 -13.31 5.95 4.86
C CYS A 114 -11.80 6.08 4.61
N GLY A 115 -11.33 5.73 3.40
CA GLY A 115 -10.08 6.23 2.85
C GLY A 115 -10.42 7.26 1.80
N GLN A 116 -10.16 8.54 2.06
CA GLN A 116 -10.28 9.59 1.06
C GLN A 116 -9.21 9.40 -0.02
N GLY A 117 -9.37 8.35 -0.82
CA GLY A 117 -8.43 7.99 -1.85
C GLY A 117 -8.34 9.13 -2.86
N THR A 118 -7.13 9.66 -3.02
CA THR A 118 -6.83 10.63 -4.06
C THR A 118 -6.57 9.86 -5.34
N MET A 119 -7.43 10.03 -6.33
CA MET A 119 -7.21 9.52 -7.68
C MET A 119 -6.73 10.67 -8.57
N TYR A 120 -5.67 10.43 -9.32
CA TYR A 120 -5.11 11.42 -10.23
C TYR A 120 -5.45 11.12 -11.68
N GLY A 121 -5.65 12.18 -12.45
CA GLY A 121 -5.68 12.11 -13.91
C GLY A 121 -6.82 11.26 -14.49
N ASN A 122 -6.44 10.34 -15.39
CA ASN A 122 -7.32 9.66 -16.34
C ASN A 122 -7.45 8.15 -16.06
N VAL A 123 -7.17 7.70 -14.84
CA VAL A 123 -7.22 6.26 -14.46
C VAL A 123 -8.55 5.62 -14.88
N MET A 124 -9.67 6.32 -14.68
CA MET A 124 -10.99 5.84 -15.13
C MET A 124 -11.05 5.59 -16.64
N LYS A 125 -10.43 6.45 -17.45
CA LYS A 125 -10.36 6.29 -18.91
C LYS A 125 -9.53 5.07 -19.33
N GLN A 126 -8.52 4.70 -18.56
CA GLN A 126 -7.73 3.49 -18.82
C GLN A 126 -8.54 2.21 -18.53
N LEU A 127 -9.47 2.26 -17.57
CA LEU A 127 -10.32 1.14 -17.19
C LEU A 127 -11.53 0.94 -18.12
N GLU A 128 -11.99 1.97 -18.83
CA GLU A 128 -13.19 1.92 -19.69
C GLU A 128 -13.21 0.76 -20.69
N ASN A 129 -12.04 0.34 -21.19
CA ASN A 129 -11.92 -0.72 -22.19
C ASN A 129 -11.25 -1.99 -21.66
N TYR A 130 -10.96 -2.07 -20.36
CA TYR A 130 -10.27 -3.22 -19.78
C TYR A 130 -11.26 -4.36 -19.50
N GLN A 131 -11.04 -5.52 -20.10
CA GLN A 131 -11.79 -6.74 -19.80
C GLN A 131 -10.98 -7.66 -18.90
N VAL A 132 -11.52 -7.93 -17.71
CA VAL A 132 -10.94 -8.92 -16.80
C VAL A 132 -11.17 -10.34 -17.34
N PRO A 133 -10.17 -11.24 -17.23
CA PRO A 133 -10.34 -12.64 -17.60
C PRO A 133 -11.53 -13.27 -16.86
N GLN A 134 -12.41 -13.92 -17.62
CA GLN A 134 -13.54 -14.66 -17.05
C GLN A 134 -13.05 -16.06 -16.65
N VAL A 135 -12.80 -16.25 -15.36
CA VAL A 135 -12.31 -17.52 -14.81
C VAL A 135 -13.42 -18.15 -13.96
N PRO A 136 -13.82 -19.41 -14.23
CA PRO A 136 -14.76 -20.10 -13.37
C PRO A 136 -14.10 -20.40 -12.01
N LEU A 137 -14.77 -20.03 -10.92
CA LEU A 137 -14.32 -20.27 -9.55
C LEU A 137 -15.29 -21.23 -8.85
N LYS A 138 -14.76 -22.24 -8.17
CA LYS A 138 -15.60 -23.12 -7.33
C LYS A 138 -15.84 -22.45 -5.99
N GLN A 139 -17.05 -22.59 -5.46
CA GLN A 139 -17.37 -22.11 -4.11
C GLN A 139 -16.44 -22.71 -3.04
N SER A 140 -16.05 -23.98 -3.20
CA SER A 140 -15.10 -24.65 -2.30
C SER A 140 -13.72 -23.98 -2.28
N GLU A 141 -13.27 -23.43 -3.42
CA GLU A 141 -12.00 -22.72 -3.50
C GLU A 141 -12.06 -21.42 -2.71
N ILE A 142 -13.18 -20.70 -2.76
CA ILE A 142 -13.38 -19.47 -1.97
C ILE A 142 -13.22 -19.76 -0.47
N TYR A 143 -13.86 -20.82 0.03
CA TYR A 143 -13.74 -21.19 1.45
C TYR A 143 -12.32 -21.61 1.82
N ALA A 144 -11.67 -22.42 0.99
CA ALA A 144 -10.29 -22.84 1.23
C ALA A 144 -9.33 -21.64 1.25
N THR A 145 -9.49 -20.68 0.33
CA THR A 145 -8.72 -19.44 0.34
C THR A 145 -8.98 -18.63 1.61
N LEU A 146 -10.24 -18.45 2.01
CA LEU A 146 -10.57 -17.70 3.24
C LEU A 146 -9.97 -18.35 4.49
N GLU A 147 -10.03 -19.67 4.59
CA GLU A 147 -9.42 -20.44 5.67
C GLU A 147 -7.89 -20.26 5.69
N ALA A 148 -7.23 -20.36 4.53
CA ALA A 148 -5.80 -20.14 4.40
C ALA A 148 -5.37 -18.74 4.91
N LEU A 149 -6.16 -17.70 4.61
CA LEU A 149 -5.88 -16.32 5.03
C LEU A 149 -5.93 -16.10 6.55
N THR A 150 -6.69 -16.91 7.31
CA THR A 150 -6.79 -16.75 8.77
C THR A 150 -5.45 -16.90 9.50
N HIS A 151 -4.49 -17.58 8.87
CA HIS A 151 -3.15 -17.82 9.40
C HIS A 151 -2.18 -16.64 9.23
N TYR A 152 -2.53 -15.61 8.44
CA TYR A 152 -1.63 -14.49 8.12
C TYR A 152 -1.95 -13.18 8.87
N ASN A 153 -3.09 -13.11 9.58
CA ASN A 153 -3.64 -11.89 10.20
C ASN A 153 -2.95 -11.48 11.53
N ASP A 154 -1.63 -11.48 11.61
CA ASP A 154 -0.89 -11.29 12.88
C ASP A 154 -1.02 -9.88 13.46
N THR A 155 -0.97 -8.84 12.62
CA THR A 155 -1.12 -7.44 13.06
C THR A 155 -2.57 -7.18 13.46
N TYR A 156 -3.52 -7.67 12.65
CA TYR A 156 -4.94 -7.59 12.97
C TYR A 156 -5.28 -8.24 14.32
N LYS A 157 -4.75 -9.44 14.59
CA LYS A 157 -4.96 -10.14 15.88
C LYS A 157 -4.40 -9.37 17.07
N LYS A 158 -3.30 -8.62 16.89
CA LYS A 158 -2.64 -7.86 17.97
C LYS A 158 -3.32 -6.52 18.24
N ALA A 159 -3.59 -5.74 17.19
CA ALA A 159 -3.95 -4.33 17.32
C ALA A 159 -5.29 -3.94 16.70
N GLY A 160 -5.93 -4.84 15.93
CA GLY A 160 -7.12 -4.50 15.15
C GLY A 160 -6.86 -3.38 14.13
N ALA A 161 -7.94 -2.80 13.59
CA ALA A 161 -7.92 -1.59 12.74
C ALA A 161 -7.03 -1.62 11.46
N VAL A 162 -6.58 -2.80 11.04
CA VAL A 162 -5.81 -3.00 9.79
C VAL A 162 -6.63 -3.81 8.79
N HIS A 163 -6.25 -3.71 7.52
CA HIS A 163 -6.81 -4.54 6.45
C HIS A 163 -5.76 -5.56 6.01
N GLY A 164 -6.21 -6.69 5.45
CA GLY A 164 -5.36 -7.75 4.89
C GLY A 164 -5.59 -7.90 3.39
N CYS A 165 -4.53 -8.06 2.61
CA CYS A 165 -4.59 -8.08 1.15
C CYS A 165 -3.68 -9.19 0.63
N ALA A 166 -4.27 -10.13 -0.12
CA ALA A 166 -3.59 -11.35 -0.52
C ALA A 166 -3.68 -11.65 -2.02
N VAL A 167 -2.57 -12.07 -2.62
CA VAL A 167 -2.54 -12.72 -3.93
C VAL A 167 -2.58 -14.22 -3.68
N CYS A 168 -3.61 -14.90 -4.18
CA CYS A 168 -3.81 -16.33 -3.97
C CYS A 168 -3.92 -17.07 -5.30
N LYS A 169 -3.52 -18.35 -5.30
CA LYS A 169 -3.74 -19.29 -6.39
C LYS A 169 -4.44 -20.52 -5.82
N GLY A 170 -5.77 -20.54 -5.89
CA GLY A 170 -6.56 -21.50 -5.14
C GLY A 170 -6.45 -21.24 -3.64
N ASP A 171 -6.10 -22.26 -2.87
CA ASP A 171 -5.87 -22.22 -1.42
C ASP A 171 -4.44 -21.78 -1.03
N GLU A 172 -3.55 -21.60 -2.01
CA GLU A 172 -2.18 -21.13 -1.80
C GLU A 172 -2.12 -19.60 -1.72
N VAL A 173 -1.63 -19.06 -0.59
CA VAL A 173 -1.37 -17.63 -0.41
C VAL A 173 0.05 -17.31 -0.92
N LEU A 174 0.14 -16.67 -2.07
CA LEU A 174 1.43 -16.33 -2.73
C LEU A 174 2.08 -15.08 -2.12
N SER A 175 1.26 -14.14 -1.68
CA SER A 175 1.72 -12.90 -1.02
C SER A 175 0.60 -12.38 -0.14
N PHE A 176 0.96 -11.92 1.05
CA PHE A 176 0.05 -11.29 2.00
C PHE A 176 0.71 -10.03 2.56
N VAL A 177 -0.10 -9.00 2.80
CA VAL A 177 0.33 -7.75 3.44
C VAL A 177 -0.80 -7.23 4.31
N GLU A 178 -0.41 -6.63 5.45
CA GLU A 178 -1.29 -5.86 6.34
C GLU A 178 -0.86 -4.39 6.30
N ASP A 179 -1.85 -3.51 6.14
CA ASP A 179 -1.67 -2.06 6.22
C ASP A 179 -2.99 -1.40 6.65
N VAL A 180 -2.98 -0.08 6.84
CA VAL A 180 -4.20 0.70 7.02
C VAL A 180 -5.02 0.75 5.73
N ALA A 181 -6.33 1.00 5.87
CA ALA A 181 -7.31 0.80 4.81
C ALA A 181 -7.00 1.54 3.49
N ASP A 182 -6.42 2.75 3.58
CA ASP A 182 -6.23 3.64 2.43
C ASP A 182 -5.07 3.22 1.51
N THR A 183 -4.03 2.58 2.08
CA THR A 183 -2.81 2.19 1.36
C THR A 183 -2.84 0.77 0.81
N MET A 184 -3.80 -0.02 1.28
CA MET A 184 -3.95 -1.45 0.98
C MET A 184 -4.02 -1.82 -0.50
N ARG A 185 -4.55 -0.91 -1.34
CA ARG A 185 -4.78 -1.16 -2.77
C ARG A 185 -3.49 -1.13 -3.60
N TRP A 186 -2.39 -0.69 -3.01
CA TRP A 186 -1.18 -0.31 -3.74
C TRP A 186 0.04 -1.14 -3.35
N THR A 187 -0.08 -2.06 -2.39
CA THR A 187 1.04 -2.83 -1.81
C THR A 187 1.32 -4.17 -2.51
N ARG A 188 0.72 -4.41 -3.69
CA ARG A 188 0.87 -5.66 -4.46
C ARG A 188 1.83 -5.51 -5.62
#